data_AF-A0A2V5YKQ1-F1
#
_entry.id   AF-A0A2V5YKQ1-F1
#
_cell.length_a   1.000
_cell.length_b   1.000
_cell.length_c   1.000
_cell.angle_alpha   90.00
_cell.angle_beta   90.00
_cell.angle_gamma   90.00
#
_symmetry.space_group_name_H-M   'P 1'
#
loop_
_entity.id
_entity.type
_entity.pdbx_description
1 polymer ?
#
loop_
_entity_poly.entity_id
_entity_poly.type
_entity_poly.pdbx_seq_one_letter_code
_entity_poly.pdbx_strand_id
1 'polypeptide(L)'
;MMFSIMMAVSTVRLSDDAKLAVLQRVDRFRQWHCLDEKRYCLVCGEIITGREIKVTMGTRENRSLRITCPTKYCDAMPIEWVWPTDAVLVKIAMMEMERNWFCLITRRGRALQSCRKRKDT
;
A
#
# COMPACT_ATOMS: atom_id res chain seq x y z
N MET A 1 19.61 -8.32 -25.21
CA MET A 1 18.27 -8.73 -25.67
C MET A 1 17.37 -8.89 -24.44
N MET A 2 16.61 -7.84 -24.06
CA MET A 2 15.64 -7.91 -22.97
C MET A 2 14.34 -8.51 -23.50
N PHE A 3 14.23 -9.83 -23.51
CA PHE A 3 12.93 -10.47 -23.65
C PHE A 3 12.17 -10.28 -22.33
N SER A 4 11.47 -9.16 -22.19
CA SER A 4 10.40 -9.03 -21.21
C SER A 4 9.31 -10.01 -21.61
N ILE A 5 9.40 -11.24 -21.10
CA ILE A 5 8.27 -12.14 -21.09
C ILE A 5 7.27 -11.50 -20.14
N MET A 6 6.28 -10.82 -20.72
CA MET A 6 5.13 -10.28 -20.00
C MET A 6 4.35 -11.49 -19.48
N MET A 7 4.78 -11.99 -18.31
CA MET A 7 4.05 -13.03 -17.59
C MET A 7 2.70 -12.43 -17.27
N ALA A 8 1.62 -13.05 -17.77
CA ALA A 8 0.26 -12.68 -17.43
C ALA A 8 0.05 -12.94 -15.94
N VAL A 9 0.39 -11.96 -15.11
CA VAL A 9 0.20 -12.00 -13.66
C VAL A 9 -1.24 -11.59 -13.41
N SER A 10 -2.10 -12.58 -13.17
CA SER A 10 -3.50 -12.32 -12.83
C SER A 10 -3.62 -12.14 -11.32
N THR A 11 -4.31 -11.07 -10.90
CA THR A 11 -4.70 -10.91 -9.50
C THR A 11 -5.80 -11.91 -9.18
N VAL A 12 -5.62 -12.68 -8.11
CA VAL A 12 -6.57 -13.71 -7.71
C VAL A 12 -7.46 -13.14 -6.60
N ARG A 13 -8.78 -13.21 -6.81
CA ARG A 13 -9.75 -12.95 -5.74
C ARG A 13 -9.90 -14.22 -4.90
N LEU A 14 -9.47 -14.14 -3.65
CA LEU A 14 -9.56 -15.22 -2.67
C LEU A 14 -10.57 -14.83 -1.60
N SER A 15 -11.20 -15.82 -0.95
CA SER A 15 -11.88 -15.58 0.33
C SER A 15 -10.88 -15.12 1.38
N ASP A 16 -11.36 -14.48 2.45
CA ASP A 16 -10.51 -13.97 3.53
C ASP A 16 -9.65 -15.09 4.15
N ASP A 17 -10.24 -16.25 4.45
CA ASP A 17 -9.52 -17.41 5.00
C ASP A 17 -8.45 -17.95 4.05
N ALA A 18 -8.79 -18.08 2.76
CA ALA A 18 -7.85 -18.53 1.75
C ALA A 18 -6.71 -17.51 1.57
N LYS A 19 -7.01 -16.21 1.62
CA LYS A 19 -6.02 -15.16 1.54
C LYS A 19 -5.06 -15.19 2.73
N LEU A 20 -5.59 -15.35 3.94
CA LEU A 20 -4.79 -15.45 5.15
C LEU A 20 -3.85 -16.67 5.10
N ALA A 21 -4.37 -17.83 4.68
CA ALA A 21 -3.56 -19.03 4.50
C ALA A 21 -2.43 -18.84 3.48
N VAL A 22 -2.68 -18.09 2.40
CA VAL A 22 -1.64 -17.74 1.41
C VAL A 22 -0.59 -16.80 2.00
N LEU A 23 -0.99 -15.76 2.73
CA LEU A 23 -0.06 -14.85 3.39
C LEU A 23 0.84 -15.62 4.37
N GLN A 24 0.26 -16.47 5.22
CA GLN A 24 0.99 -17.32 6.16
C GLN A 24 1.95 -18.30 5.47
N ARG A 25 1.59 -18.82 4.30
CA ARG A 25 2.42 -19.77 3.55
C ARG A 25 3.60 -19.10 2.83
N VAL A 26 3.37 -17.91 2.27
CA VAL A 26 4.32 -17.21 1.40
C VAL A 26 5.25 -16.31 2.22
N ASP A 27 4.72 -15.58 3.19
CA ASP A 27 5.51 -14.78 4.12
C ASP A 27 6.02 -15.66 5.28
N ARG A 28 7.25 -16.16 5.11
CA ARG A 28 7.92 -16.99 6.12
C ARG A 28 8.75 -16.18 7.12
N PHE A 29 8.92 -14.88 6.89
CA PHE A 29 9.75 -14.05 7.76
C PHE A 29 8.97 -13.59 8.97
N ARG A 30 7.69 -13.28 8.77
CA ARG A 30 6.80 -12.82 9.82
C ARG A 30 5.42 -13.41 9.58
N GLN A 31 4.91 -14.15 10.55
CA GLN A 31 3.62 -14.79 10.41
C GLN A 31 2.49 -13.75 10.50
N TRP A 32 1.50 -13.91 9.64
CA TRP A 32 0.24 -13.17 9.64
C TRP A 32 -0.80 -13.91 10.49
N HIS A 33 -1.34 -13.29 11.54
CA HIS A 33 -2.39 -13.93 12.36
C HIS A 33 -3.80 -13.56 11.89
N CYS A 34 -3.97 -12.38 11.28
CA CYS A 34 -5.21 -11.95 10.66
C CYS A 34 -4.94 -10.99 9.48
N LEU A 35 -5.97 -10.70 8.68
CA LEU A 35 -5.84 -9.80 7.53
C LEU A 35 -5.75 -8.31 7.91
N ASP A 36 -6.13 -7.97 9.14
CA ASP A 36 -6.10 -6.60 9.67
C ASP A 36 -4.74 -6.21 10.26
N GLU A 37 -3.80 -7.16 10.35
CA GLU A 37 -2.43 -6.86 10.73
C GLU A 37 -1.82 -5.82 9.80
N LYS A 38 -1.03 -4.92 10.39
CA LYS A 38 -0.34 -3.85 9.68
C LYS A 38 1.12 -4.19 9.51
N ARG A 39 1.64 -3.94 8.31
CA ARG A 39 3.07 -3.97 8.01
C ARG A 39 3.48 -2.63 7.43
N TYR A 40 4.70 -2.21 7.72
CA TYR A 40 5.32 -1.07 7.07
C TYR A 40 6.20 -1.56 5.93
N CYS A 41 5.95 -1.04 4.73
CA CYS A 41 6.77 -1.34 3.56
C CYS A 41 7.99 -0.43 3.53
N LEU A 42 9.19 -1.02 3.60
CA LEU A 42 10.44 -0.26 3.58
C LEU A 42 10.73 0.41 2.23
N VAL A 43 10.14 -0.08 1.13
CA VAL A 43 10.35 0.45 -0.22
C VAL A 43 9.51 1.68 -0.51
N CYS A 44 8.18 1.59 -0.32
CA CYS A 44 7.28 2.72 -0.61
C CYS A 44 6.97 3.60 0.60
N GLY A 45 7.33 3.17 1.82
CA GLY A 45 7.09 3.93 3.03
C GLY A 45 5.63 3.97 3.49
N GLU A 46 4.79 3.07 2.96
CA GLU A 46 3.36 3.00 3.31
C GLU A 46 3.07 1.89 4.32
N ILE A 47 2.03 2.10 5.13
CA ILE A 47 1.44 1.02 5.93
C ILE A 47 0.48 0.24 5.05
N ILE A 48 0.63 -1.09 5.06
CA ILE A 48 -0.18 -2.02 4.30
C ILE A 48 -0.84 -3.02 5.24
N THR A 49 -2.02 -3.50 4.86
CA THR A 49 -2.73 -4.58 5.55
C THR A 49 -2.76 -5.86 4.73
N GLY A 50 -3.01 -6.99 5.39
CA GLY A 50 -3.23 -8.28 4.74
C GLY A 50 -4.39 -8.23 3.75
N ARG A 51 -5.41 -7.40 4.02
CA ARG A 51 -6.55 -7.15 3.12
C ARG A 51 -6.14 -6.47 1.82
N GLU A 52 -5.16 -5.58 1.84
CA GLU A 52 -4.76 -4.81 0.66
C GLU A 52 -3.71 -5.54 -0.20
N ILE A 53 -2.89 -6.40 0.42
CA ILE A 53 -1.83 -7.14 -0.28
C ILE A 53 -2.40 -7.90 -1.48
N LYS A 54 -1.73 -7.77 -2.61
CA LYS A 54 -2.14 -8.39 -3.87
C LYS A 54 -1.59 -9.80 -3.92
N VAL A 55 -2.48 -10.77 -4.15
CA VAL A 55 -2.10 -12.15 -4.43
C VAL A 55 -2.17 -12.37 -5.92
N THR A 56 -1.09 -12.91 -6.49
CA THR A 56 -0.97 -13.17 -7.91
C THR A 56 -0.54 -14.61 -8.15
N MET A 57 -1.05 -15.21 -9.21
CA MET A 57 -0.75 -16.59 -9.57
C MET A 57 0.14 -16.64 -10.81
N GLY A 58 1.26 -17.37 -10.73
CA GLY A 58 2.09 -17.68 -11.89
C GLY A 58 1.36 -18.62 -12.86
N THR A 59 1.48 -18.35 -14.17
CA THR A 59 0.76 -19.07 -15.24
C THR A 59 1.50 -20.27 -15.83
N ARG A 60 2.78 -20.52 -15.46
CA ARG A 60 3.54 -21.71 -15.89
C ARG A 60 3.43 -22.84 -14.87
N GLU A 61 3.82 -24.05 -15.30
CA GLU A 61 3.75 -25.38 -14.65
C GLU A 61 4.04 -25.45 -13.13
N ASN A 62 4.61 -24.40 -12.55
CA ASN A 62 4.67 -24.18 -11.12
C ASN A 62 3.74 -23.01 -10.72
N ARG A 63 2.49 -23.32 -10.33
CA ARG A 63 1.47 -22.43 -9.75
C ARG A 63 1.95 -21.84 -8.41
N SER A 64 3.04 -21.09 -8.44
CA SER A 64 3.55 -20.37 -7.29
C SER A 64 2.68 -19.13 -7.09
N LEU A 65 2.04 -19.07 -5.92
CA LEU A 65 1.38 -17.85 -5.47
C LEU A 65 2.45 -16.87 -5.02
N ARG A 66 2.32 -15.64 -5.49
CA ARG A 66 3.19 -14.52 -5.11
C ARG A 66 2.34 -13.45 -4.45
N ILE A 67 2.91 -12.80 -3.45
CA ILE A 67 2.28 -11.67 -2.77
C ILE A 67 3.12 -10.42 -3.03
N THR A 68 2.45 -9.30 -3.33
CA THR A 68 3.10 -8.04 -3.68
C THR A 68 2.42 -6.85 -3.00
N CYS A 69 3.18 -5.76 -2.86
CA CYS A 69 2.72 -4.53 -2.23
C CYS A 69 1.48 -3.97 -2.97
N PRO A 70 0.46 -3.47 -2.25
CA PRO A 70 -0.71 -2.83 -2.85
C PRO A 70 -0.36 -1.54 -3.61
N THR A 71 0.68 -0.82 -3.18
CA THR A 71 1.08 0.47 -3.74
C THR A 71 1.49 0.34 -5.20
N LYS A 72 1.04 1.29 -6.04
CA LYS A 72 1.36 1.30 -7.48
C LYS A 72 2.87 1.45 -7.67
N TYR A 73 3.43 0.65 -8.58
CA TYR A 73 4.87 0.63 -8.90
C TYR A 73 5.80 0.24 -7.74
N CYS A 74 5.25 -0.30 -6.64
CA CYS A 74 6.06 -0.90 -5.59
C CYS A 74 6.18 -2.41 -5.84
N ASP A 75 7.41 -2.88 -5.91
CA ASP A 75 7.80 -4.28 -6.13
C ASP A 75 8.23 -4.97 -4.83
N ALA A 76 7.92 -4.35 -3.68
CA ALA A 76 8.36 -4.85 -2.38
C ALA A 76 7.91 -6.29 -2.12
N MET A 77 8.86 -7.08 -1.65
CA MET A 77 8.72 -8.47 -1.24
C MET A 77 8.49 -8.57 0.27
N PRO A 78 8.01 -9.73 0.78
CA PRO A 78 7.71 -9.89 2.21
C PRO A 78 8.86 -9.58 3.17
N ILE A 79 10.12 -9.78 2.74
CA ILE A 79 11.30 -9.45 3.54
C ILE A 79 11.42 -7.94 3.84
N GLU A 80 10.83 -7.09 2.99
CA GLU A 80 10.83 -5.63 3.12
C GLU A 80 9.63 -5.11 3.92
N TRP A 81 8.79 -6.02 4.43
CA TRP A 81 7.63 -5.68 5.24
C TRP A 81 7.94 -5.95 6.71
N VAL A 82 8.01 -4.88 7.48
CA VAL A 82 8.35 -4.93 8.91
C VAL A 82 7.14 -4.55 9.76
N TRP A 83 7.20 -4.87 11.05
CA TRP A 83 6.23 -4.32 11.99
C TRP A 83 6.41 -2.80 12.06
N PRO A 84 5.33 -2.01 11.94
CA PRO A 84 5.43 -0.58 12.15
C PRO A 84 5.87 -0.32 13.59
N THR A 85 6.93 0.46 13.77
CA THR A 85 7.36 0.93 15.09
C THR A 85 6.63 2.22 15.44
N ASP A 86 6.57 2.57 16.73
CA ASP A 86 5.95 3.82 17.19
C ASP A 86 6.55 5.05 16.49
N ALA A 87 7.86 5.06 16.26
CA ALA A 87 8.53 6.13 15.53
C ALA A 87 8.03 6.26 14.08
N VAL A 88 7.80 5.15 13.40
CA VAL A 88 7.24 5.14 12.03
C VAL A 88 5.79 5.61 12.05
N LEU A 89 4.98 5.14 13.00
CA LEU A 89 3.59 5.55 13.16
C LEU A 89 3.46 7.06 13.42
N VAL A 90 4.29 7.60 14.31
CA VAL A 90 4.35 9.04 14.61
C VAL A 90 4.75 9.83 13.37
N LYS A 91 5.78 9.39 12.64
CA LYS A 91 6.23 10.06 11.41
C LYS A 91 5.13 10.13 10.35
N ILE A 92 4.40 9.03 10.14
CA ILE A 92 3.29 8.98 9.19
C ILE A 92 2.16 9.92 9.64
N ALA A 93 1.77 9.87 10.91
CA ALA A 93 0.76 10.77 11.45
C ALA A 93 1.13 12.25 11.30
N MET A 94 2.40 12.60 11.52
CA MET A 94 2.91 13.96 11.30
C MET A 94 2.82 14.37 9.83
N MET A 95 3.25 13.51 8.90
CA MET A 95 3.17 13.79 7.45
C MET A 95 1.71 13.95 6.98
N GLU A 96 0.78 13.14 7.49
CA GLU A 96 -0.64 13.27 7.20
C GLU A 96 -1.23 14.59 7.72
N MET A 97 -0.85 14.97 8.95
CA MET A 97 -1.26 16.23 9.56
C MET A 97 -0.73 17.43 8.76
N GLU A 98 0.53 17.42 8.37
CA GLU A 98 1.13 18.45 7.51
C GLU A 98 0.39 18.55 6.18
N ARG A 99 0.14 17.42 5.50
CA ARG A 99 -0.61 17.41 4.24
C ARG A 99 -2.01 17.99 4.41
N ASN A 100 -2.72 17.58 5.46
CA ASN A 100 -4.05 18.10 5.78
C ASN A 100 -4.02 19.62 6.06
N TRP A 101 -3.03 20.07 6.83
CA TRP A 101 -2.81 21.48 7.12
C TRP A 101 -2.55 22.30 5.85
N PHE A 102 -1.68 21.83 4.96
CA PHE A 102 -1.45 22.45 3.65
C PHE A 102 -2.74 22.52 2.82
N CYS A 103 -3.55 21.47 2.81
CA CYS A 103 -4.84 21.48 2.13
C CYS A 103 -5.79 22.54 2.70
N LEU A 104 -5.85 22.70 4.02
CA LEU A 104 -6.68 23.69 4.70
C LEU A 104 -6.25 25.13 4.39
N ILE A 105 -4.95 25.42 4.42
CA ILE A 105 -4.42 26.74 4.04
C ILE A 105 -4.76 27.05 2.58
N THR A 106 -4.49 26.11 1.67
CA THR A 106 -4.73 26.32 0.24
C THR A 106 -6.23 26.53 -0.05
N ARG A 107 -7.12 25.81 0.64
CA ARG A 107 -8.58 26.03 0.55
C ARG A 107 -8.99 27.40 1.06
N ARG A 108 -8.47 27.86 2.21
CA ARG A 108 -8.73 29.21 2.74
C ARG A 108 -8.21 30.30 1.80
N GLY A 109 -7.01 30.14 1.23
CA GLY A 109 -6.46 31.07 0.24
C GLY A 109 -7.35 31.20 -1.01
N ARG A 110 -7.83 30.07 -1.56
CA ARG A 110 -8.77 30.07 -2.69
C ARG A 110 -10.14 30.67 -2.34
N ALA A 111 -10.65 30.39 -1.14
CA ALA A 111 -11.92 30.95 -0.67
C ALA A 111 -11.85 32.48 -0.52
N LEU A 112 -10.76 33.01 0.05
CA LEU A 112 -10.54 34.46 0.19
C LEU A 112 -10.40 35.15 -1.18
N GLN A 113 -9.72 34.53 -2.16
CA GLN A 113 -9.64 35.06 -3.53
C GLN A 113 -10.99 35.08 -4.25
N SER A 114 -11.85 34.07 -4.04
CA SER A 114 -13.22 34.04 -4.58
C SER A 114 -14.12 35.14 -4.00
N CYS A 115 -13.98 35.47 -2.71
CA CYS A 115 -14.72 36.57 -2.10
C CYS A 115 -14.23 37.95 -2.58
N ARG A 116 -12.93 38.10 -2.87
CA ARG A 116 -12.37 39.36 -3.38
C ARG A 116 -12.86 39.68 -4.79
N LYS A 117 -12.85 38.69 -5.69
CA LYS A 117 -13.37 38.85 -7.06
C LYS A 117 -14.87 39.22 -7.14
N ARG A 118 -15.66 38.92 -6.11
CA ARG A 118 -17.09 39.27 -6.05
C ARG A 118 -17.38 40.69 -5.58
N LYS A 119 -16.38 41.41 -5.06
CA LYS A 119 -16.53 42.81 -4.60
C LYS A 119 -16.08 43.83 -5.65
N ASP A 120 -15.44 43.38 -6.73
CA ASP A 120 -14.89 44.23 -7.79
C ASP A 120 -15.76 44.19 -9.07
N THR A 121 -17.04 43.84 -8.96
CA THR A 121 -18.06 43.88 -10.04
C THR A 121 -19.35 44.43 -9.46
#